data_AF-A0A366XP66-F1
#
_entry.id   AF-A0A366XP66-F1
#
_cell.length_a   1.000
_cell.length_b   1.000
_cell.length_c   1.000
_cell.angle_alpha   90.00
_cell.angle_beta   90.00
_cell.angle_gamma   90.00
#
_symmetry.space_group_name_H-M   'P 1'
#
loop_
_entity.id
_entity.type
_entity.pdbx_description
1 polymer ?
#
loop_
_entity_poly.entity_id
_entity_poly.type
_entity_poly.pdbx_seq_one_letter_code
_entity_poly.pdbx_strand_id
1 'polypeptide(L)'
;MSLSNWKRNKTDITSAIIEIFHKSRQNYGTRKIKQELQQLRKTVSRRRICRIMKAQGLVSSYTVAQFKPHSNGSNESEQTNELNRDF
;
A
#
# COMPACT_ATOMS: atom_id res chain seq x y z
N MET A 1 39.38 -0.85 7.80
CA MET A 1 38.95 -0.54 6.41
C MET A 1 37.42 -0.56 6.31
N SER A 2 36.81 0.61 6.04
CA SER A 2 35.52 0.88 5.36
C SER A 2 34.20 0.12 5.69
N LEU A 3 33.87 -0.20 6.95
CA LEU A 3 32.51 -0.68 7.30
C LEU A 3 31.49 0.46 7.58
N SER A 4 31.97 1.69 7.79
CA SER A 4 31.13 2.81 8.24
C SER A 4 30.26 3.42 7.13
N ASN A 5 30.68 3.33 5.87
CA ASN A 5 30.04 4.05 4.77
C ASN A 5 28.76 3.34 4.26
N TRP A 6 28.73 2.01 4.29
CA TRP A 6 27.58 1.19 3.92
C TRP A 6 26.39 1.42 4.87
N LYS A 7 26.62 1.40 6.19
CA LYS A 7 25.58 1.64 7.19
C LYS A 7 24.97 3.03 7.01
N ARG A 8 25.81 4.06 6.81
CA ARG A 8 25.35 5.44 6.55
C ARG A 8 24.52 5.58 5.28
N ASN A 9 24.93 4.95 4.18
CA ASN A 9 24.14 4.96 2.94
C ASN A 9 22.81 4.22 3.09
N LYS A 10 22.78 3.13 3.87
CA LYS A 10 21.54 2.42 4.16
C LYS A 10 20.59 3.29 4.99
N THR A 11 21.07 3.96 6.02
CA THR A 11 20.25 4.87 6.84
C THR A 11 19.71 6.03 6.02
N ASP A 12 20.54 6.61 5.14
CA ASP A 12 20.19 7.74 4.27
C ASP A 12 19.11 7.41 3.22
N ILE A 13 19.12 6.21 2.64
CA ILE A 13 18.03 5.78 1.74
C ILE A 13 16.74 5.52 2.54
N THR A 14 16.87 5.00 3.75
CA THR A 14 15.72 4.67 4.60
C THR A 14 14.98 5.92 5.03
N SER A 15 15.70 6.96 5.50
CA SER A 15 15.12 8.25 5.86
C SER A 15 14.45 8.94 4.67
N ALA A 16 15.11 8.96 3.50
CA ALA A 16 14.53 9.55 2.30
C ALA A 16 13.21 8.86 1.87
N ILE A 17 13.13 7.53 1.98
CA ILE A 17 11.90 6.78 1.69
C ILE A 17 10.76 7.18 2.65
N ILE A 18 11.06 7.29 3.95
CA ILE A 18 10.08 7.69 4.98
C ILE A 18 9.58 9.11 4.71
N GLU A 19 10.49 10.05 4.44
CA GLU A 19 10.16 11.44 4.17
C GLU A 19 9.26 11.58 2.93
N ILE A 20 9.63 10.95 1.80
CA ILE A 20 8.82 10.93 0.57
C ILE A 20 7.42 10.35 0.86
N PHE A 21 7.36 9.26 1.62
CA PHE A 21 6.10 8.59 1.94
C PHE A 21 5.15 9.51 2.72
N HIS A 22 5.64 10.17 3.77
CA HIS A 22 4.84 11.11 4.55
C HIS A 22 4.50 12.39 3.77
N LYS A 23 5.44 12.95 2.99
CA LYS A 23 5.19 14.10 2.11
C LYS A 23 4.09 13.83 1.09
N SER A 24 3.99 12.58 0.61
CA SER A 24 2.92 12.15 -0.30
C SER A 24 1.57 11.88 0.38
N ARG A 25 1.44 12.12 1.69
CA ARG A 25 0.28 11.71 2.52
C ARG A 25 0.00 10.21 2.41
N GLN A 26 1.06 9.40 2.46
CA GLN A 26 0.98 7.93 2.41
C GLN A 26 0.41 7.35 1.09
N ASN A 27 0.26 8.18 0.05
CA ASN A 27 -0.29 7.75 -1.23
C ASN A 27 0.73 7.02 -2.12
N TYR A 28 2.03 7.17 -1.84
CA TYR A 28 3.05 6.61 -2.73
C TYR A 28 3.45 5.18 -2.33
N GLY A 29 3.30 4.27 -3.29
CA GLY A 29 3.90 2.94 -3.23
C GLY A 29 5.31 2.88 -3.85
N THR A 30 5.88 1.67 -3.89
CA THR A 30 7.26 1.42 -4.36
C THR A 30 7.60 1.98 -5.75
N ARG A 31 6.62 2.07 -6.66
CA ARG A 31 6.80 2.62 -8.01
C ARG A 31 7.04 4.13 -7.98
N LYS A 32 6.19 4.87 -7.26
CA LYS A 32 6.28 6.33 -7.14
C LYS A 32 7.50 6.75 -6.32
N ILE A 33 7.75 6.08 -5.20
CA ILE A 33 8.95 6.32 -4.38
C ILE A 33 10.25 6.16 -5.20
N LYS A 34 10.31 5.18 -6.11
CA LYS A 34 11.48 5.03 -7.00
C LYS A 34 11.69 6.26 -7.91
N GLN A 35 10.61 6.83 -8.45
CA GLN A 35 10.69 8.01 -9.31
C GLN A 35 11.20 9.23 -8.52
N GLU A 36 10.67 9.45 -7.33
CA GLU A 36 11.11 10.53 -6.41
C GLU A 36 12.59 10.36 -6.02
N LEU A 37 13.01 9.14 -5.67
CA LEU A 37 14.43 8.87 -5.36
C LEU A 37 15.34 9.12 -6.57
N GLN A 38 14.88 8.82 -7.78
CA GLN A 38 15.63 9.09 -9.01
C GLN A 38 15.80 10.60 -9.25
N GLN A 39 14.79 11.42 -8.94
CA GLN A 39 14.89 12.88 -8.99
C GLN A 39 15.92 13.42 -7.98
N LEU A 40 16.02 12.78 -6.81
CA LEU A 40 17.06 13.05 -5.81
C LEU A 40 18.44 12.44 -6.18
N ARG A 41 18.62 11.94 -7.41
CA ARG A 41 19.83 11.26 -7.91
C ARG A 41 20.22 10.02 -7.10
N LYS A 42 19.26 9.38 -6.41
CA LYS A 42 19.45 8.13 -5.65
C LYS A 42 18.89 6.94 -6.42
N THR A 43 19.77 6.13 -7.00
CA THR A 43 19.36 4.94 -7.75
C THR A 43 19.11 3.76 -6.82
N VAL A 44 17.85 3.37 -6.64
CA VAL A 44 17.45 2.26 -5.77
C VAL A 44 16.47 1.34 -6.49
N SER A 45 16.65 0.02 -6.35
CA SER A 45 15.74 -0.96 -6.96
C SER A 45 14.39 -1.01 -6.24
N ARG A 46 13.31 -1.32 -6.97
CA ARG A 46 11.97 -1.49 -6.37
C ARG A 46 11.95 -2.56 -5.29
N ARG A 47 12.72 -3.66 -5.45
CA ARG A 47 12.85 -4.73 -4.44
C ARG A 47 13.45 -4.20 -3.14
N ARG A 48 14.49 -3.37 -3.21
CA ARG A 48 15.12 -2.76 -2.02
C ARG A 48 14.16 -1.80 -1.32
N ILE A 49 13.47 -0.94 -2.07
CA ILE A 49 12.43 -0.04 -1.53
C ILE A 49 11.33 -0.86 -0.84
N CYS A 50 10.85 -1.94 -1.47
CA CYS A 50 9.82 -2.79 -0.89
C CYS A 50 10.24 -3.41 0.45
N ARG A 51 11.48 -3.94 0.55
CA ARG A 51 12.01 -4.47 1.83
C ARG A 51 12.08 -3.39 2.90
N ILE A 52 12.51 -2.18 2.54
CA ILE A 52 12.57 -1.05 3.47
C ILE A 52 11.18 -0.65 3.94
N MET A 53 10.22 -0.47 3.02
CA MET A 53 8.83 -0.15 3.38
C MET A 53 8.24 -1.20 4.31
N LYS A 54 8.42 -2.50 4.01
CA LYS A 54 7.97 -3.60 4.88
C LYS A 54 8.62 -3.55 6.26
N ALA A 55 9.94 -3.35 6.33
CA ALA A 55 10.68 -3.28 7.59
C ALA A 55 10.34 -2.03 8.43
N GLN A 56 9.74 -1.01 7.83
CA GLN A 56 9.32 0.23 8.49
C GLN A 56 7.79 0.33 8.67
N GLY A 57 7.02 -0.71 8.29
CA GLY A 57 5.56 -0.69 8.38
C GLY A 57 4.86 0.32 7.46
N LEU A 58 5.52 0.75 6.38
CA LEU A 58 4.96 1.73 5.44
C LEU A 58 4.01 1.05 4.46
N VAL A 59 2.71 1.32 4.59
CA VAL A 59 1.64 0.77 3.74
C VAL A 59 0.93 1.91 3.01
N SER A 60 0.90 1.85 1.68
CA SER A 60 0.28 2.92 0.89
C SER A 60 -1.24 2.89 1.01
N SER A 61 -1.87 4.07 1.10
CA SER A 61 -3.33 4.23 1.19
C SER A 61 -4.09 3.44 0.11
N TYR A 62 -3.59 3.44 -1.14
CA TYR A 62 -4.20 2.69 -2.25
C TYR A 62 -4.22 1.17 -2.06
N THR A 63 -3.39 0.63 -1.16
CA THR A 63 -3.35 -0.80 -0.89
C THR A 63 -4.30 -1.24 0.21
N VAL A 64 -4.90 -0.28 0.93
CA VAL A 64 -5.87 -0.57 1.99
C VAL A 64 -7.22 -0.85 1.33
N ALA A 65 -7.62 -2.12 1.28
CA ALA A 65 -8.96 -2.50 0.84
C ALA A 65 -10.00 -1.95 1.82
N GLN A 66 -11.03 -1.27 1.30
CA GLN A 66 -12.11 -0.66 2.09
C GLN A 66 -13.42 -1.46 2.02
N PHE A 67 -13.36 -2.73 1.62
CA PHE A 67 -14.58 -3.53 1.47
C PHE A 67 -15.22 -3.73 2.84
N LYS A 68 -16.41 -3.15 3.00
CA LYS A 68 -17.29 -3.36 4.16
C LYS A 68 -18.40 -4.32 3.71
N PRO A 69 -18.34 -5.60 4.09
CA PRO A 69 -19.41 -6.54 3.75
C PRO A 69 -20.73 -5.99 4.31
N HIS A 70 -21.69 -5.76 3.42
CA HIS A 70 -23.06 -5.58 3.85
C HIS A 70 -23.62 -6.96 4.17
N SER A 71 -24.18 -7.12 5.37
CA SER A 71 -25.04 -8.25 5.64
C SER A 71 -26.25 -8.09 4.74
N ASN A 72 -26.39 -8.97 3.74
CA ASN A 72 -27.68 -9.13 3.10
C ASN A 72 -28.62 -9.63 4.20
N GLY A 73 -29.53 -8.78 4.69
CA GLY A 73 -30.71 -9.31 5.37
C GLY A 73 -31.32 -10.32 4.41
N SER A 74 -31.64 -11.52 4.90
CA SER A 74 -32.22 -12.54 4.04
C SER A 74 -33.43 -11.94 3.33
N ASN A 75 -33.47 -11.98 2.00
CA ASN A 75 -34.64 -11.58 1.22
C ASN A 75 -35.71 -12.68 1.33
N GLU A 76 -36.02 -13.14 2.54
CA GLU A 76 -37.22 -13.95 2.80
C GLU A 76 -38.42 -13.02 2.87
N SER A 77 -38.63 -12.24 1.80
CA SER A 77 -39.97 -11.76 1.55
C SER A 77 -40.80 -12.99 1.20
N GLU A 78 -41.79 -13.32 2.03
CA GLU A 78 -42.85 -14.24 1.66
C GLU A 78 -43.50 -13.71 0.37
N GLN A 79 -43.06 -14.20 -0.78
CA GLN A 79 -43.68 -13.87 -2.06
C GLN A 79 -44.92 -14.73 -2.19
N THR A 80 -46.08 -14.11 -2.03
CA THR A 80 -47.37 -14.77 -2.30
C THR A 80 -47.47 -15.08 -3.79
N ASN A 81 -47.87 -16.31 -4.12
CA ASN A 81 -48.15 -16.73 -5.50
C ASN A 81 -49.48 -16.14 -5.97
N GLU A 82 -49.49 -14.85 -6.28
CA GLU A 82 -50.70 -14.12 -6.74
C GLU A 82 -51.33 -14.73 -8.00
N LEU A 83 -50.53 -15.47 -8.78
CA LEU A 83 -50.93 -16.04 -10.06
C LEU A 83 -51.36 -17.50 -9.97
N ASN A 84 -51.41 -18.11 -8.77
CA ASN A 84 -51.73 -19.52 -8.54
C ASN A 84 -51.03 -20.47 -9.54
N ARG A 85 -49.73 -20.26 -9.75
CA ARG A 85 -48.95 -21.13 -10.62
C ARG A 85 -48.50 -22.37 -9.85
N ASP A 86 -48.69 -23.56 -10.42
CA ASP A 86 -48.13 -24.78 -9.85
C ASP A 86 -46.60 -24.75 -10.01
N PHE A 87 -45.88 -24.74 -8.87
CA PHE A 87 -44.41 -24.83 -8.80
C PHE A 87 -44.01 -26.09 -8.04
#